data_AF-A0A9D0N705-F1
#
_entry.id   AF-A0A9D0N705-F1
#
_cell.length_a   1.000
_cell.length_b   1.000
_cell.length_c   1.000
_cell.angle_alpha   90.00
_cell.angle_beta   90.00
_cell.angle_gamma   90.00
#
_symmetry.space_group_name_H-M   'P 1'
#
loop_
_entity.id
_entity.type
_entity.pdbx_description
1 polymer ?
#
loop_
_entity_poly.entity_id
_entity_poly.type
_entity_poly.pdbx_seq_one_letter_code
_entity_poly.pdbx_strand_id
1 'polypeptide(L)'
;MVDSGQSLEANDSHTTALGDVDGDGDLDMVVADTAKGNWIYRNDGSGDYSSSTQLADINDSHFITLGDVDADGDLDMVRQTPVVKATGYT
;
A
#
# COMPACT_ATOMS: atom_id res chain seq x y z
N MET A 1 1.17 1.45 24.85
CA MET A 1 1.60 1.63 23.45
C MET A 1 2.62 0.54 23.21
N VAL A 2 2.35 -0.39 22.30
CA VAL A 2 3.31 -1.44 21.94
C VAL A 2 4.01 -0.95 20.69
N ASP A 3 5.32 -0.73 20.79
CA ASP A 3 6.20 -0.52 19.66
C ASP A 3 6.87 -1.86 19.38
N SER A 4 6.63 -2.43 18.20
CA SER A 4 7.23 -3.71 17.81
C SER A 4 8.71 -3.55 17.39
N GLY A 5 9.17 -2.31 17.14
CA GLY A 5 10.51 -2.04 16.64
C GLY A 5 10.78 -2.59 15.23
N GLN A 6 9.74 -3.04 14.52
CA GLN A 6 9.88 -3.62 13.18
C GLN A 6 10.20 -2.53 12.16
N SER A 7 11.28 -2.73 11.40
CA SER A 7 11.59 -1.94 10.21
C SER A 7 11.13 -2.70 8.98
N LEU A 8 10.51 -2.00 8.04
CA LEU A 8 9.94 -2.59 6.83
C LEU A 8 10.76 -2.22 5.59
N GLU A 9 10.60 -3.02 4.53
CA GLU A 9 11.41 -2.96 3.29
C GLU A 9 11.14 -1.74 2.39
N ALA A 10 10.08 -0.96 2.66
CA ALA A 10 9.74 0.22 1.88
C ALA A 10 10.87 1.27 1.95
N ASN A 11 11.38 1.69 0.80
CA ASN A 11 12.58 2.53 0.72
C ASN A 11 12.25 4.02 0.72
N ASP A 12 11.36 4.45 -0.17
CA ASP A 12 10.92 5.84 -0.28
C ASP A 12 9.41 5.91 -0.01
N SER A 13 9.06 5.70 1.26
CA SER A 13 7.66 5.60 1.67
C SER A 13 7.03 6.95 1.98
N HIS A 14 5.85 7.19 1.42
CA HIS A 14 5.14 8.47 1.58
C HIS A 14 3.87 8.38 2.43
N THR A 15 3.11 7.30 2.28
CA THR A 15 1.88 7.07 3.03
C THR A 15 1.69 5.60 3.30
N THR A 16 0.86 5.31 4.30
CA THR A 16 0.35 3.97 4.57
C THR A 16 -1.17 3.99 4.68
N ALA A 17 -1.80 2.86 4.39
CA ALA A 17 -3.21 2.60 4.64
C ALA A 17 -3.34 1.25 5.35
N LEU A 18 -4.30 1.14 6.27
CA LEU A 18 -4.62 -0.11 6.97
C LEU A 18 -6.00 -0.62 6.53
N GLY A 19 -6.12 -1.93 6.36
CA GLY A 19 -7.35 -2.62 5.98
C GLY A 19 -7.13 -4.13 5.94
N ASP A 20 -8.21 -4.90 6.00
CA ASP A 20 -8.17 -6.36 5.86
C ASP A 20 -8.11 -6.72 4.36
N VAL A 21 -6.93 -7.03 3.84
CA VAL A 21 -6.67 -7.13 2.39
C VAL A 21 -6.78 -8.58 1.88
N ASP A 22 -6.87 -9.58 2.76
CA ASP A 22 -7.14 -11.00 2.38
C ASP A 22 -8.42 -11.55 2.99
N GLY A 23 -9.13 -10.77 3.79
CA GLY A 23 -10.41 -11.15 4.37
C GLY A 23 -10.25 -12.11 5.55
N ASP A 24 -9.11 -12.12 6.22
CA ASP A 24 -8.86 -12.98 7.39
C ASP A 24 -9.33 -12.37 8.72
N GLY A 25 -9.71 -11.09 8.70
CA GLY A 25 -10.24 -10.34 9.84
C GLY A 25 -9.20 -9.54 10.61
N ASP A 26 -7.92 -9.59 10.21
CA ASP A 26 -6.84 -8.82 10.79
C ASP A 26 -6.46 -7.62 9.91
N LEU A 27 -5.96 -6.54 10.53
CA LEU A 27 -5.55 -5.36 9.77
C LEU A 27 -4.18 -5.60 9.13
N ASP A 28 -4.16 -5.58 7.80
CA ASP A 28 -2.96 -5.50 6.98
C ASP A 28 -2.54 -4.05 6.74
N MET A 29 -1.37 -3.86 6.12
CA MET A 29 -0.86 -2.56 5.75
C MET A 29 -0.44 -2.48 4.28
N VAL A 30 -0.85 -1.41 3.61
CA VAL A 30 -0.36 -1.04 2.28
C VAL A 30 0.50 0.20 2.38
N VAL A 31 1.69 0.19 1.74
CA VAL A 31 2.66 1.28 1.77
C VAL A 31 2.93 1.81 0.38
N ALA A 32 2.83 3.12 0.23
CA ALA A 32 3.20 3.82 -0.99
C ALA A 32 4.71 3.95 -1.08
N ASP A 33 5.35 3.39 -2.10
CA ASP A 33 6.80 3.50 -2.34
C ASP A 33 7.04 4.02 -3.76
N THR A 34 7.58 5.22 -3.85
CA THR A 34 7.84 5.94 -5.11
C THR A 34 9.03 5.37 -5.88
N ALA A 35 9.95 4.68 -5.21
CA ALA A 35 11.19 4.19 -5.81
C ALA A 35 11.04 2.80 -6.42
N LYS A 36 10.26 1.92 -5.78
CA LYS A 36 10.19 0.50 -6.17
C LYS A 36 8.78 -0.03 -6.46
N GLY A 37 7.73 0.76 -6.26
CA GLY A 37 6.34 0.31 -6.37
C GLY A 37 5.78 -0.12 -5.01
N ASN A 38 4.46 -0.14 -4.90
CA ASN A 38 3.76 -0.22 -3.62
C ASN A 38 3.91 -1.59 -2.94
N TRP A 39 3.81 -1.61 -1.61
CA TRP A 39 3.97 -2.84 -0.81
C TRP A 39 2.68 -3.18 -0.07
N ILE A 40 2.37 -4.47 0.04
CA ILE A 40 1.37 -5.01 0.95
C ILE A 40 2.11 -5.83 2.01
N TYR A 41 1.83 -5.56 3.28
CA TYR A 41 2.33 -6.28 4.44
C TYR A 41 1.15 -6.96 5.13
N ARG A 42 1.26 -8.28 5.30
CA ARG A 42 0.23 -9.10 5.93
C ARG A 42 0.44 -9.23 7.42
N ASN A 43 -0.63 -9.24 8.18
CA ASN A 43 -0.60 -9.43 9.62
C ASN A 43 -1.67 -10.42 10.06
N ASP A 44 -1.27 -11.46 10.78
CA ASP A 44 -2.13 -12.55 11.29
C ASP A 44 -2.70 -12.24 12.70
N GLY A 45 -2.90 -10.95 13.00
CA GLY A 45 -3.37 -10.48 14.30
C GLY A 45 -2.30 -10.42 15.40
N SER A 46 -1.07 -10.87 15.13
CA SER A 46 0.05 -10.79 16.08
C SER A 46 0.78 -9.43 16.08
N GLY A 47 0.51 -8.59 15.08
CA GLY A 47 1.23 -7.35 14.82
C GLY A 47 2.59 -7.55 14.14
N ASP A 48 2.85 -8.73 13.57
CA ASP A 48 4.03 -9.00 12.75
C ASP A 48 3.72 -8.82 11.26
N TYR A 49 4.46 -7.91 10.62
CA TYR A 49 4.38 -7.58 9.20
C TYR A 49 5.54 -8.18 8.39
N SER A 50 6.09 -9.32 8.81
CA SER A 50 7.23 -9.98 8.14
C SER A 50 6.87 -10.56 6.78
N SER A 51 5.60 -10.89 6.56
CA SER A 51 5.08 -11.31 5.26
C SER A 51 4.74 -10.09 4.42
N SER A 52 5.42 -9.93 3.29
CA SER A 52 5.18 -8.80 2.39
C SER A 52 5.22 -9.20 0.92
N THR A 53 4.46 -8.48 0.12
CA THR A 53 4.46 -8.60 -1.34
C THR A 53 4.59 -7.22 -1.95
N GLN A 54 5.55 -7.07 -2.85
CA GLN A 54 5.65 -5.89 -3.69
C GLN A 54 4.68 -6.00 -4.86
N LEU A 55 3.87 -4.98 -5.07
CA LEU A 55 3.00 -4.87 -6.22
C LEU A 55 3.81 -4.51 -7.45
N ALA A 56 3.53 -5.18 -8.56
CA ALA A 56 4.14 -4.90 -9.87
C ALA A 56 3.47 -3.68 -10.53
N ASP A 57 3.31 -2.61 -9.78
CA ASP A 57 2.67 -1.38 -10.23
C ASP A 57 3.72 -0.32 -10.63
N ILE A 58 3.29 0.77 -11.24
CA ILE A 58 4.23 1.85 -11.61
C ILE A 58 4.71 2.56 -10.34
N ASN A 59 6.02 2.80 -10.31
CA ASN A 59 6.69 3.74 -9.42
C ASN A 59 5.99 5.12 -9.45
N ASP A 60 6.19 5.94 -8.42
CA ASP A 60 5.62 7.29 -8.26
C ASP A 60 4.20 7.37 -7.65
N SER A 61 3.87 6.45 -6.74
CA SER A 61 2.64 6.54 -5.93
C SER A 61 2.88 7.38 -4.67
N HIS A 62 2.09 8.43 -4.45
CA HIS A 62 2.21 9.27 -3.24
C HIS A 62 1.12 9.05 -2.21
N PHE A 63 -0.08 8.71 -2.67
CA PHE A 63 -1.22 8.52 -1.80
C PHE A 63 -1.91 7.20 -2.14
N ILE A 64 -2.31 6.47 -1.11
CA ILE A 64 -3.05 5.22 -1.16
C ILE A 64 -4.23 5.35 -0.21
N THR A 65 -5.38 4.87 -0.66
CA THR A 65 -6.56 4.65 0.16
C THR A 65 -7.15 3.30 -0.19
N LEU A 66 -7.79 2.66 0.80
CA LEU A 66 -8.47 1.40 0.64
C LEU A 66 -9.98 1.61 0.77
N GLY A 67 -10.74 0.88 -0.02
CA GLY A 67 -12.20 0.83 0.05
C GLY A 67 -12.76 -0.13 -0.98
N ASP A 68 -13.91 -0.70 -0.71
CA ASP A 68 -14.67 -1.51 -1.67
C ASP A 68 -15.31 -0.58 -2.72
N VAL A 69 -14.66 -0.43 -3.87
CA VAL A 69 -15.01 0.54 -4.92
C VAL A 69 -15.98 -0.07 -5.92
N ASP A 70 -15.90 -1.37 -6.16
CA ASP A 70 -16.75 -2.07 -7.12
C ASP A 70 -17.92 -2.86 -6.49
N ALA A 71 -18.01 -2.85 -5.16
CA ALA A 71 -19.06 -3.49 -4.36
C ALA A 71 -19.06 -5.02 -4.43
N ASP A 72 -17.89 -5.64 -4.61
CA ASP A 72 -17.73 -7.09 -4.58
C ASP A 72 -17.48 -7.67 -3.17
N GLY A 73 -17.18 -6.79 -2.22
CA GLY A 73 -16.97 -7.14 -0.81
C GLY A 73 -15.50 -7.27 -0.40
N ASP A 74 -14.57 -7.15 -1.35
CA ASP A 74 -13.13 -7.08 -1.08
C ASP A 74 -12.66 -5.62 -1.05
N LEU A 75 -11.57 -5.34 -0.33
CA LEU A 75 -11.00 -3.99 -0.32
C LEU A 75 -10.19 -3.72 -1.60
N ASP A 76 -10.62 -2.73 -2.38
CA ASP A 76 -9.83 -2.20 -3.47
C ASP A 76 -8.78 -1.18 -3.00
N MET A 77 -7.71 -1.10 -3.78
CA MET A 77 -6.68 -0.09 -3.63
C MET A 77 -6.85 1.04 -4.65
N VAL A 78 -7.07 2.26 -4.17
CA VAL A 78 -7.05 3.48 -4.99
C VAL A 78 -5.78 4.26 -4.68
N ARG A 79 -5.08 4.68 -5.74
CA ARG A 79 -3.84 5.44 -5.64
C ARG A 79 -3.87 6.73 -6.46
N GLN A 80 -3.12 7.72 -5.98
CA GLN A 80 -2.86 8.94 -6.71
C GLN A 80 -1.41 8.96 -7.22
N THR A 81 -1.25 9.19 -8.51
CA THR A 81 0.04 9.49 -9.15
C THR A 81 0.11 10.97 -9.53
N PRO A 82 1.30 11.59 -9.55
CA PRO A 82 1.48 12.90 -10.17
C PRO A 82 1.04 12.84 -11.64
N VAL A 83 0.38 13.90 -12.10
CA VAL A 83 0.15 14.06 -13.54
C VAL A 83 1.50 14.23 -14.21
N VAL A 84 1.99 13.19 -14.89
CA VAL A 84 3.07 13.32 -15.85
C VAL A 84 2.51 14.17 -17.00
N LYS A 85 2.72 15.49 -16.95
CA LYS A 85 2.41 16.35 -18.09
C LYS A 85 3.27 15.86 -19.25
N ALA A 86 2.65 15.22 -20.24
CA ALA A 86 3.26 15.03 -21.53
C ALA A 86 3.58 16.42 -22.10
N THR A 87 4.83 16.83 -22.03
CA THR A 87 5.34 17.97 -22.81
C THR A 87 5.25 17.58 -24.29
N GLY A 88 4.17 18.01 -24.95
CA GLY A 88 3.89 17.66 -26.34
C GLY A 88 2.83 18.54 -26.98
N TYR A 89 3.03 19.86 -26.96
CA TYR A 89 2.50 20.74 -28.01
C TYR A 89 3.67 21.61 -28.51
N THR A 90 4.19 21.23 -29.67
CA THR A 90 4.95 22.10 -30.59
C THR A 90 4.33 21.95 -31.96
#